data_AF-A0A2E1AN17-F1
#
_entry.id   AF-A0A2E1AN17-F1
#
_cell.length_a   1.000
_cell.length_b   1.000
_cell.length_c   1.000
_cell.angle_alpha   90.00
_cell.angle_beta   90.00
_cell.angle_gamma   90.00
#
_symmetry.space_group_name_H-M   'P 1'
#
loop_
_entity.id
_entity.type
_entity.pdbx_description
1 polymer ?
#
loop_
_entity_poly.entity_id
_entity_poly.type
_entity_poly.pdbx_seq_one_letter_code
_entity_poly.pdbx_strand_id
1 'polypeptide(L)'
;MKLRLQRVLPVFTLAFIMGFTASTAQYNGPKGKHGSFTDHRDGSSYTTVEIGTQVWMAENFAYLPEVDTMNISVYGYKGNSVKEAKRTKYYKKYGALYSWEKANELAPKGWRLPTDKDWILLETTVGMSRDEAVKEGWRGTSNSVAYLRENGGAGFDVQLAGWRTDYGDFRFMGEHANFWVADSHDSERAFERMIGATNTKIGREQGNKGCGFSVRYVRDVPAEKYITYPEAEWEMMENVSEFGWSQDKINQLYRYAIDSTHATGIIVVQSGKMIYDYGDTHELSYIASVRKSMLSMLYGKYVEDGTIDLNKTLEELDIDDVGGLLESEKKATIWDILTSKSGVFHAASNPGGNEWLFPERGSKAPGTYFIYNNWDFNVAGHIFELETGQNIYDAFENDIVKKIGFQQWDRSKQQKSGDTSKSKFKAYHFEMSTRDMARVGYLMLRKGKWKNEQVLPASWVAKMTTITTSYADMYQVDPRLKDWPWWKWGQGLMWRIWDSPDILPEFKGAYTATGNAGQYITVIPSMDIVVALKTKAVYGRRTNKEVYEKFLYQLFDARK
;
A
#
# COMPACT_ATOMS: atom_id res chain seq x y z
N MET A 1 99.33 -0.49 3.42
CA MET A 1 98.36 -0.98 4.42
C MET A 1 97.16 -0.03 4.43
N LYS A 2 95.96 -0.56 4.18
CA LYS A 2 94.61 0.04 4.24
C LYS A 2 94.21 1.07 3.16
N LEU A 3 93.46 0.56 2.19
CA LEU A 3 92.61 1.26 1.22
C LEU A 3 91.33 1.80 1.87
N ARG A 4 90.82 2.92 1.30
CA ARG A 4 89.47 3.47 1.50
C ARG A 4 88.40 2.52 0.94
N LEU A 5 87.27 2.39 1.64
CA LEU A 5 85.99 2.06 1.00
C LEU A 5 84.80 2.60 1.78
N GLN A 6 83.79 2.98 0.99
CA GLN A 6 82.56 3.70 1.33
C GLN A 6 81.64 2.89 2.27
N ARG A 7 80.88 3.62 3.09
CA ARG A 7 79.81 3.06 3.94
C ARG A 7 78.62 2.64 3.07
N VAL A 8 78.28 1.37 3.13
CA VAL A 8 76.99 0.81 2.70
C VAL A 8 76.20 0.43 3.96
N LEU A 9 75.00 0.98 4.11
CA LEU A 9 74.03 0.62 5.14
C LEU A 9 73.16 -0.54 4.62
N PRO A 10 72.99 -1.65 5.35
CA PRO A 10 72.08 -2.72 4.96
C PRO A 10 70.65 -2.42 5.41
N VAL A 11 69.71 -2.73 4.51
CA VAL A 11 68.26 -2.71 4.70
C VAL A 11 67.86 -3.81 5.68
N PHE A 12 67.21 -3.43 6.79
CA PHE A 12 66.51 -4.37 7.67
C PHE A 12 65.03 -4.40 7.29
N THR A 13 64.56 -5.56 6.85
CA THR A 13 63.16 -5.86 6.58
C THR A 13 62.40 -5.98 7.91
N LEU A 14 61.56 -4.99 8.24
CA LEU A 14 60.60 -5.11 9.35
C LEU A 14 59.35 -5.87 8.85
N ALA A 15 59.08 -7.04 9.43
CA ALA A 15 57.80 -7.70 9.31
C ALA A 15 56.76 -6.96 10.16
N PHE A 16 55.77 -6.35 9.52
CA PHE A 16 54.62 -5.74 10.18
C PHE A 16 53.58 -6.83 10.46
N ILE A 17 53.41 -7.21 11.73
CA ILE A 17 52.24 -7.98 12.17
C ILE A 17 51.06 -7.00 12.25
N MET A 18 50.20 -6.98 11.24
CA MET A 18 48.91 -6.30 11.33
C MET A 18 47.98 -7.11 12.24
N GLY A 19 47.80 -6.64 13.47
CA GLY A 19 46.65 -7.04 14.29
C GLY A 19 45.40 -6.42 13.70
N PHE A 20 44.60 -7.20 12.97
CA PHE A 20 43.24 -6.82 12.64
C PHE A 20 42.37 -6.97 13.89
N THR A 21 42.15 -5.87 14.63
CA THR A 21 40.96 -5.78 15.48
C THR A 21 39.77 -5.52 14.56
N ALA A 22 38.92 -6.52 14.37
CA ALA A 22 37.64 -6.34 13.71
C ALA A 22 36.78 -5.40 14.58
N SER A 23 36.79 -4.12 14.25
CA SER A 23 35.76 -3.18 14.67
C SER A 23 34.47 -3.59 13.96
N THR A 24 33.57 -4.27 14.67
CA THR A 24 32.18 -4.43 14.20
C THR A 24 31.58 -3.03 14.08
N ALA A 25 31.45 -2.52 12.85
CA ALA A 25 30.69 -1.31 12.60
C ALA A 25 29.27 -1.53 13.12
N GLN A 26 28.90 -0.81 14.18
CA GLN A 26 27.54 -0.82 14.70
C GLN A 26 26.63 -0.23 13.60
N TYR A 27 25.70 -1.04 13.09
CA TYR A 27 24.74 -0.58 12.10
C TYR A 27 23.86 0.52 12.72
N ASN A 28 23.96 1.75 12.21
CA ASN A 28 23.19 2.91 12.65
C ASN A 28 21.82 2.94 11.95
N GLY A 29 20.99 1.93 12.18
CA GLY A 29 19.60 1.89 11.69
C GLY A 29 18.70 2.95 12.34
N PRO A 30 17.45 3.11 11.85
CA PRO A 30 16.48 4.01 12.48
C PRO A 30 16.18 3.54 13.92
N LYS A 31 16.30 4.44 14.91
CA LYS A 31 15.95 4.13 16.30
C LYS A 31 14.43 4.09 16.44
N GLY A 32 13.92 3.06 17.10
CA GLY A 32 12.48 2.97 17.39
C GLY A 32 12.02 4.10 18.31
N LYS A 33 10.88 4.72 17.98
CA LYS A 33 10.27 5.75 18.84
C LYS A 33 9.27 5.09 19.79
N HIS A 34 9.55 5.16 21.09
CA HIS A 34 8.68 4.55 22.09
C HIS A 34 7.39 5.35 22.32
N GLY A 35 6.32 4.63 22.64
CA GLY A 35 5.03 5.14 23.09
C GLY A 35 4.38 4.16 24.05
N SER A 36 3.10 4.36 24.35
CA SER A 36 2.32 3.44 25.17
C SER A 36 0.92 3.18 24.60
N PHE A 37 0.37 2.04 24.98
CA PHE A 37 -1.00 1.62 24.70
C PHE A 37 -1.59 1.03 25.98
N THR A 38 -2.78 1.49 26.39
CA THR A 38 -3.50 0.90 27.54
C THR A 38 -4.67 0.07 27.03
N ASP A 39 -4.70 -1.21 27.41
CA ASP A 39 -5.83 -2.08 27.10
C ASP A 39 -6.97 -1.83 28.08
N HIS A 40 -8.10 -1.33 27.58
CA HIS A 40 -9.25 -0.97 28.41
C HIS A 40 -9.94 -2.18 29.06
N ARG A 41 -9.66 -3.41 28.59
CA ARG A 41 -10.28 -4.63 29.13
C ARG A 41 -9.76 -4.98 30.52
N ASP A 42 -8.49 -4.70 30.82
CA ASP A 42 -7.87 -5.01 32.11
C ASP A 42 -7.02 -3.87 32.71
N GLY A 43 -6.89 -2.75 32.01
CA GLY A 43 -6.10 -1.59 32.44
C GLY A 43 -4.58 -1.77 32.27
N SER A 44 -4.12 -2.88 31.67
CA SER A 44 -2.70 -3.11 31.43
C SER A 44 -2.15 -2.09 30.43
N SER A 45 -1.00 -1.50 30.75
CA SER A 45 -0.29 -0.58 29.86
C SER A 45 0.90 -1.29 29.24
N TYR A 46 0.98 -1.23 27.91
CA TYR A 46 2.03 -1.82 27.09
C TYR A 46 2.87 -0.71 26.47
N THR A 47 4.18 -0.88 26.52
CA THR A 47 5.14 -0.10 25.74
C THR A 47 4.97 -0.46 24.27
N THR A 48 4.93 0.56 23.42
CA THR A 48 4.88 0.40 21.96
C THR A 48 6.11 1.02 21.34
N VAL A 49 6.46 0.59 20.14
CA VAL A 49 7.56 1.15 19.37
C VAL A 49 7.14 1.36 17.92
N GLU A 50 7.44 2.54 17.40
CA GLU A 50 7.28 2.86 15.97
C GLU A 50 8.54 2.45 15.21
N ILE A 51 8.39 1.54 14.25
CA ILE A 51 9.44 1.03 13.38
C ILE A 51 8.93 1.11 11.94
N GLY A 52 9.52 1.98 11.11
CA GLY A 52 9.03 2.22 9.75
C GLY A 52 7.59 2.76 9.74
N THR A 53 6.66 2.12 9.01
CA THR A 53 5.21 2.44 9.07
C THR A 53 4.43 1.48 9.95
N GLN A 54 5.06 0.91 10.96
CA GLN A 54 4.37 0.01 11.87
C GLN A 54 4.61 0.45 13.30
N VAL A 55 3.54 0.43 14.09
CA VAL A 55 3.64 0.51 15.54
C VAL A 55 3.47 -0.89 16.09
N TRP A 56 4.51 -1.39 16.74
CA TRP A 56 4.56 -2.71 17.36
C TRP A 56 4.43 -2.60 18.87
N MET A 57 3.88 -3.62 19.52
CA MET A 57 4.09 -3.80 20.96
C MET A 57 5.57 -4.14 21.20
N ALA A 58 6.21 -3.35 22.07
CA ALA A 58 7.61 -3.52 22.48
C ALA A 58 7.78 -4.55 23.60
N GLU A 59 6.68 -4.97 24.22
CA GLU A 59 6.62 -6.04 25.20
C GLU A 59 5.59 -7.10 24.78
N ASN A 60 5.71 -8.30 25.34
CA ASN A 60 4.78 -9.39 25.04
C ASN A 60 3.40 -9.09 25.64
N PHE A 61 2.35 -9.36 24.86
CA PHE A 61 0.96 -9.18 25.28
C PHE A 61 0.62 -10.06 26.50
N ALA A 62 -0.01 -9.48 27.52
CA ALA A 62 -0.19 -10.12 28.83
C ALA A 62 -1.65 -10.19 29.30
N TYR A 63 -2.61 -9.83 28.45
CA TYR A 63 -4.03 -9.93 28.77
C TYR A 63 -4.41 -11.38 29.04
N LEU A 64 -4.79 -11.67 30.28
CA LEU A 64 -5.04 -13.02 30.76
C LEU A 64 -6.49 -13.13 31.28
N PRO A 65 -7.48 -13.28 30.37
CA PRO A 65 -8.89 -13.44 30.76
C PRO A 65 -9.16 -14.83 31.37
N GLU A 66 -8.43 -15.82 30.90
CA GLU A 66 -8.45 -17.21 31.36
C GLU A 66 -7.02 -17.76 31.31
N VAL A 67 -6.78 -18.89 31.98
CA VAL A 67 -5.51 -19.60 31.88
C VAL A 67 -5.76 -21.10 31.89
N ASP A 68 -5.14 -21.79 30.96
CA ASP A 68 -5.14 -23.24 30.81
C ASP A 68 -3.79 -23.70 30.24
N THR A 69 -3.70 -24.98 29.84
CA THR A 69 -2.49 -25.55 29.25
C THR A 69 -2.57 -25.71 27.72
N MET A 70 -3.57 -25.12 27.06
CA MET A 70 -3.87 -25.37 25.63
C MET A 70 -4.04 -24.09 24.80
N ASN A 71 -4.72 -23.08 25.33
CA ASN A 71 -5.17 -21.90 24.61
C ASN A 71 -4.49 -20.62 25.11
N ILE A 72 -4.44 -20.41 26.42
CA ILE A 72 -3.77 -19.25 27.03
C ILE A 72 -3.04 -19.73 28.27
N SER A 73 -1.72 -19.64 28.25
CA SER A 73 -0.88 -20.26 29.27
C SER A 73 0.16 -19.29 29.80
N VAL A 74 0.65 -19.53 31.01
CA VAL A 74 1.80 -18.83 31.57
C VAL A 74 2.92 -19.84 31.72
N TYR A 75 4.13 -19.47 31.28
CA TYR A 75 5.26 -20.40 31.26
C TYR A 75 5.45 -21.07 32.64
N GLY A 76 5.43 -22.40 32.66
CA GLY A 76 5.63 -23.20 33.87
C GLY A 76 4.44 -23.26 34.84
N TYR A 77 3.30 -22.62 34.53
CA TYR A 77 2.07 -22.72 35.30
C TYR A 77 1.12 -23.74 34.67
N LYS A 78 0.67 -24.73 35.45
CA LYS A 78 -0.23 -25.81 35.00
C LYS A 78 -1.62 -25.74 35.63
N GLY A 79 -1.90 -24.71 36.44
CA GLY A 79 -3.22 -24.48 37.04
C GLY A 79 -4.15 -23.68 36.13
N ASN A 80 -5.34 -23.36 36.64
CA ASN A 80 -6.37 -22.58 35.92
C ASN A 80 -6.77 -21.27 36.62
N SER A 81 -6.07 -20.89 37.69
CA SER A 81 -6.35 -19.66 38.44
C SER A 81 -5.56 -18.49 37.84
N VAL A 82 -6.27 -17.58 37.15
CA VAL A 82 -5.69 -16.34 36.61
C VAL A 82 -4.96 -15.55 37.70
N LYS A 83 -5.54 -15.46 38.91
CA LYS A 83 -4.94 -14.73 40.04
C LYS A 83 -3.60 -15.31 40.46
N GLU A 84 -3.46 -16.64 40.47
CA GLU A 84 -2.20 -17.30 40.79
C GLU A 84 -1.20 -17.21 39.65
N ALA A 85 -1.64 -17.43 38.41
CA ALA A 85 -0.82 -17.29 37.22
C ALA A 85 -0.17 -15.89 37.15
N LYS A 86 -0.96 -14.83 37.40
CA LYS A 86 -0.47 -13.44 37.44
C LYS A 86 0.57 -13.16 38.54
N ARG A 87 0.62 -13.97 39.60
CA ARG A 87 1.62 -13.85 40.68
C ARG A 87 2.95 -14.50 40.33
N THR A 88 2.98 -15.40 39.36
CA THR A 88 4.21 -16.11 38.97
C THR A 88 5.26 -15.12 38.45
N LYS A 89 6.54 -15.45 38.68
CA LYS A 89 7.66 -14.65 38.15
C LYS A 89 7.69 -14.61 36.62
N TYR A 90 7.20 -15.66 35.96
CA TYR A 90 7.21 -15.76 34.51
C TYR A 90 6.12 -14.91 33.86
N TYR A 91 4.91 -14.85 34.42
CA TYR A 91 3.89 -13.91 33.94
C TYR A 91 4.38 -12.46 34.03
N LYS A 92 4.92 -12.08 35.19
CA LYS A 92 5.42 -10.71 35.40
C LYS A 92 6.57 -10.32 34.46
N LYS A 93 7.35 -11.30 34.00
CA LYS A 93 8.50 -11.07 33.12
C LYS A 93 8.14 -11.14 31.64
N TYR A 94 7.34 -12.11 31.24
CA TYR A 94 7.14 -12.50 29.84
C TYR A 94 5.70 -12.39 29.35
N GLY A 95 4.74 -12.10 30.23
CA GLY A 95 3.32 -12.14 29.91
C GLY A 95 2.79 -13.56 29.76
N ALA A 96 1.92 -13.76 28.78
CA ALA A 96 1.28 -15.05 28.50
C ALA A 96 1.63 -15.58 27.11
N LEU A 97 1.39 -16.87 26.92
CA LEU A 97 1.59 -17.60 25.68
C LEU A 97 0.22 -18.06 25.15
N TYR A 98 -0.08 -17.75 23.89
CA TYR A 98 -1.40 -17.95 23.31
C TYR A 98 -1.35 -18.97 22.18
N SER A 99 -2.41 -19.75 22.01
CA SER A 99 -2.67 -20.47 20.76
C SER A 99 -2.88 -19.50 19.60
N TRP A 100 -2.69 -19.96 18.37
CA TRP A 100 -2.83 -19.10 17.20
C TRP A 100 -4.26 -18.54 17.09
N GLU A 101 -5.28 -19.34 17.40
CA GLU A 101 -6.67 -18.89 17.39
C GLU A 101 -6.92 -17.79 18.43
N LYS A 102 -6.47 -18.00 19.68
CA LYS A 102 -6.59 -16.99 20.74
C LYS A 102 -5.79 -15.73 20.45
N ALA A 103 -4.62 -15.87 19.84
CA ALA A 103 -3.82 -14.72 19.42
C ALA A 103 -4.55 -13.85 18.38
N ASN A 104 -5.32 -14.44 17.47
CA ASN A 104 -6.16 -13.69 16.53
C ASN A 104 -7.40 -13.09 17.20
N GLU A 105 -8.10 -13.88 18.02
CA GLU A 105 -9.34 -13.48 18.71
C GLU A 105 -9.12 -12.29 19.66
N LEU A 106 -7.99 -12.28 20.38
CA LEU A 106 -7.78 -11.35 21.50
C LEU A 106 -7.11 -10.03 21.11
N ALA A 107 -6.86 -9.79 19.82
CA ALA A 107 -6.25 -8.55 19.34
C ALA A 107 -7.05 -7.32 19.86
N PRO A 108 -6.41 -6.37 20.56
CA PRO A 108 -7.09 -5.18 21.01
C PRO A 108 -7.65 -4.37 19.82
N LYS A 109 -8.73 -3.63 20.03
CA LYS A 109 -9.30 -2.78 18.98
C LYS A 109 -8.23 -1.81 18.42
N GLY A 110 -8.11 -1.76 17.09
CA GLY A 110 -7.10 -0.94 16.41
C GLY A 110 -5.70 -1.57 16.35
N TRP A 111 -5.57 -2.80 16.81
CA TRP A 111 -4.39 -3.64 16.70
C TRP A 111 -4.76 -4.96 16.03
N ARG A 112 -3.76 -5.66 15.50
CA ARG A 112 -3.95 -6.96 14.83
C ARG A 112 -2.73 -7.83 15.03
N LEU A 113 -2.93 -9.14 14.97
CA LEU A 113 -1.83 -10.10 14.90
C LEU A 113 -1.02 -9.80 13.63
N PRO A 114 0.32 -9.77 13.69
CA PRO A 114 1.13 -9.42 12.54
C PRO A 114 1.02 -10.49 11.46
N THR A 115 0.78 -10.06 10.22
CA THR A 115 0.87 -10.91 9.04
C THR A 115 2.33 -11.16 8.66
N ASP A 116 2.57 -12.12 7.77
CA ASP A 116 3.89 -12.45 7.28
C ASP A 116 4.53 -11.25 6.59
N LYS A 117 3.68 -10.44 5.93
CA LYS A 117 4.07 -9.19 5.30
C LYS A 117 4.48 -8.13 6.32
N ASP A 118 3.86 -8.13 7.50
CA ASP A 118 4.27 -7.20 8.56
C ASP A 118 5.66 -7.52 9.07
N TRP A 119 5.93 -8.80 9.27
CA TRP A 119 7.25 -9.27 9.66
C TRP A 119 8.29 -9.01 8.59
N ILE A 120 7.97 -9.27 7.31
CA ILE A 120 8.88 -8.95 6.21
C ILE A 120 9.20 -7.45 6.21
N LEU A 121 8.20 -6.57 6.36
CA LEU A 121 8.42 -5.12 6.42
C LEU A 121 9.29 -4.72 7.62
N LEU A 122 9.04 -5.28 8.81
CA LEU A 122 9.87 -5.06 9.99
C LEU A 122 11.31 -5.51 9.74
N GLU A 123 11.49 -6.72 9.23
CA GLU A 123 12.78 -7.35 8.94
C GLU A 123 13.60 -6.55 7.92
N THR A 124 12.95 -6.05 6.87
CA THR A 124 13.62 -5.20 5.87
C THR A 124 13.95 -3.82 6.40
N THR A 125 13.08 -3.22 7.21
CA THR A 125 13.31 -1.92 7.87
C THR A 125 14.53 -1.98 8.81
N VAL A 126 14.80 -3.14 9.43
CA VAL A 126 15.98 -3.33 10.31
C VAL A 126 17.21 -3.88 9.57
N GLY A 127 17.22 -3.83 8.24
CA GLY A 127 18.41 -4.07 7.42
C GLY A 127 18.52 -5.47 6.79
N MET A 128 17.47 -6.30 6.81
CA MET A 128 17.44 -7.51 5.98
C MET A 128 17.14 -7.14 4.53
N SER A 129 17.82 -7.75 3.55
CA SER A 129 17.38 -7.59 2.15
C SER A 129 16.04 -8.30 1.94
N ARG A 130 15.24 -7.79 1.02
CA ARG A 130 13.94 -8.38 0.71
C ARG A 130 14.06 -9.81 0.17
N ASP A 131 15.01 -10.06 -0.71
CA ASP A 131 15.25 -11.39 -1.29
C ASP A 131 15.53 -12.45 -0.22
N GLU A 132 16.13 -12.04 0.91
CA GLU A 132 16.30 -12.92 2.06
C GLU A 132 15.07 -13.00 2.97
N ALA A 133 14.36 -11.88 3.18
CA ALA A 133 13.21 -11.83 4.08
C ALA A 133 12.06 -12.74 3.65
N VAL A 134 11.85 -12.90 2.33
CA VAL A 134 10.77 -13.72 1.76
C VAL A 134 11.05 -15.23 1.77
N LYS A 135 12.29 -15.65 2.02
CA LYS A 135 12.65 -17.08 2.05
C LYS A 135 12.15 -17.73 3.34
N GLU A 136 11.81 -19.02 3.29
CA GLU A 136 11.52 -19.80 4.50
C GLU A 136 12.83 -20.21 5.20
N GLY A 137 12.73 -20.56 6.47
CA GLY A 137 13.86 -21.00 7.28
C GLY A 137 14.60 -19.88 8.01
N TRP A 138 15.82 -20.20 8.44
CA TRP A 138 16.71 -19.27 9.14
C TRP A 138 17.45 -18.36 8.15
N ARG A 139 17.14 -17.07 8.18
CA ARG A 139 17.60 -16.05 7.22
C ARG A 139 18.03 -14.72 7.87
N GLY A 140 18.61 -13.86 7.05
CA GLY A 140 19.17 -12.58 7.47
C GLY A 140 20.61 -12.67 7.95
N THR A 141 21.05 -11.59 8.61
CA THR A 141 22.42 -11.44 9.12
C THR A 141 22.40 -11.19 10.63
N SER A 142 23.57 -11.28 11.28
CA SER A 142 23.71 -10.95 12.70
C SER A 142 23.21 -9.55 13.05
N ASN A 143 23.25 -8.62 12.11
CA ASN A 143 22.90 -7.22 12.35
C ASN A 143 21.39 -7.03 12.50
N SER A 144 20.57 -7.61 11.61
CA SER A 144 19.11 -7.46 11.67
C SER A 144 18.52 -8.14 12.90
N VAL A 145 19.07 -9.29 13.31
CA VAL A 145 18.69 -9.96 14.56
C VAL A 145 19.11 -9.16 15.79
N ALA A 146 20.36 -8.68 15.81
CA ALA A 146 20.86 -7.89 16.93
C ALA A 146 20.01 -6.65 17.15
N TYR A 147 19.50 -6.03 16.08
CA TYR A 147 18.70 -4.81 16.16
C TYR A 147 17.32 -5.01 16.82
N LEU A 148 16.69 -6.18 16.62
CA LEU A 148 15.40 -6.53 17.22
C LEU A 148 15.51 -7.05 18.65
N ARG A 149 16.69 -7.51 19.07
CA ARG A 149 16.93 -8.00 20.44
C ARG A 149 16.88 -6.85 21.45
N GLU A 150 16.81 -7.23 22.73
CA GLU A 150 16.88 -6.31 23.85
C GLU A 150 18.10 -5.39 23.74
N ASN A 151 17.87 -4.08 23.78
CA ASN A 151 18.87 -3.02 23.59
C ASN A 151 19.51 -2.98 22.19
N GLY A 152 18.89 -3.61 21.20
CA GLY A 152 19.37 -3.71 19.83
C GLY A 152 19.31 -2.41 19.02
N GLY A 153 18.44 -1.47 19.42
CA GLY A 153 18.25 -0.17 18.78
C GLY A 153 16.89 -0.02 18.09
N ALA A 154 16.23 -1.12 17.70
CA ALA A 154 14.88 -1.08 17.14
C ALA A 154 13.81 -0.72 18.17
N GLY A 155 14.09 -0.91 19.47
CA GLY A 155 13.11 -0.82 20.56
C GLY A 155 12.03 -1.92 20.51
N PHE A 156 12.20 -2.92 19.64
CA PHE A 156 11.38 -4.13 19.65
C PHE A 156 11.74 -5.00 20.87
N ASP A 157 13.01 -5.10 21.28
CA ASP A 157 13.40 -5.72 22.55
C ASP A 157 12.83 -7.12 22.79
N VAL A 158 13.15 -8.08 21.90
CA VAL A 158 12.70 -9.48 21.99
C VAL A 158 12.93 -10.07 23.38
N GLN A 159 11.86 -10.63 23.96
CA GLN A 159 11.92 -11.36 25.22
C GLN A 159 11.88 -12.87 24.97
N LEU A 160 12.93 -13.58 25.39
CA LEU A 160 13.09 -15.03 25.20
C LEU A 160 12.24 -15.83 26.20
N ALA A 161 10.91 -15.77 26.03
CA ALA A 161 9.92 -16.39 26.90
C ALA A 161 9.85 -17.92 26.76
N GLY A 162 10.47 -18.49 25.72
CA GLY A 162 10.20 -19.86 25.30
C GLY A 162 8.81 -19.99 24.67
N TRP A 163 8.34 -21.22 24.57
CA TRP A 163 7.02 -21.54 24.04
C TRP A 163 6.41 -22.78 24.70
N ARG A 164 5.13 -23.01 24.43
CA ARG A 164 4.39 -24.20 24.87
C ARG A 164 4.04 -25.10 23.69
N THR A 165 4.27 -26.40 23.78
CA THR A 165 3.83 -27.39 22.78
C THR A 165 2.31 -27.48 22.74
N ASP A 166 1.74 -28.00 21.66
CA ASP A 166 0.29 -28.19 21.51
C ASP A 166 -0.33 -29.15 22.54
N TYR A 167 0.44 -30.06 23.11
CA TYR A 167 0.04 -30.91 24.25
C TYR A 167 0.44 -30.36 25.64
N GLY A 168 0.91 -29.11 25.71
CA GLY A 168 0.99 -28.33 26.95
C GLY A 168 2.33 -28.24 27.65
N ASP A 169 3.42 -28.80 27.11
CA ASP A 169 4.77 -28.72 27.70
C ASP A 169 5.47 -27.40 27.38
N PHE A 170 6.26 -26.89 28.31
CA PHE A 170 7.00 -25.65 28.13
C PHE A 170 8.46 -25.93 27.74
N ARG A 171 8.98 -25.20 26.73
CA ARG A 171 10.30 -25.46 26.14
C ARG A 171 11.09 -24.15 25.95
N PHE A 172 12.41 -24.25 26.00
CA PHE A 172 13.36 -23.22 25.53
C PHE A 172 13.25 -21.81 26.13
N MET A 173 12.79 -21.67 27.39
CA MET A 173 12.81 -20.37 28.06
C MET A 173 14.25 -19.88 28.24
N GLY A 174 14.48 -18.61 27.92
CA GLY A 174 15.81 -18.00 27.92
C GLY A 174 16.64 -18.31 26.67
N GLU A 175 16.18 -19.22 25.80
CA GLU A 175 16.88 -19.62 24.58
C GLU A 175 16.18 -19.14 23.32
N HIS A 176 14.84 -19.17 23.28
CA HIS A 176 14.06 -18.82 22.09
C HIS A 176 12.87 -17.93 22.43
N ALA A 177 12.50 -17.08 21.47
CA ALA A 177 11.20 -16.43 21.36
C ALA A 177 10.53 -16.87 20.06
N ASN A 178 9.29 -17.33 20.18
CA ASN A 178 8.42 -17.64 19.05
C ASN A 178 7.27 -16.63 19.05
N PHE A 179 6.96 -16.10 17.88
CA PHE A 179 5.88 -15.15 17.67
C PHE A 179 4.93 -15.66 16.59
N TRP A 180 3.63 -15.59 16.87
CA TRP A 180 2.63 -15.93 15.88
C TRP A 180 2.61 -14.95 14.71
N VAL A 181 2.38 -15.50 13.53
CA VAL A 181 1.99 -14.77 12.32
C VAL A 181 0.53 -15.08 12.01
N ALA A 182 -0.24 -14.07 11.60
CA ALA A 182 -1.67 -14.19 11.33
C ALA A 182 -1.99 -15.05 10.10
N ASP A 183 -1.05 -15.22 9.18
CA ASP A 183 -1.24 -16.03 7.99
C ASP A 183 -1.21 -17.53 8.33
N SER A 184 -2.32 -18.20 8.03
CA SER A 184 -2.42 -19.66 8.08
C SER A 184 -1.54 -20.27 6.99
N HIS A 185 -0.82 -21.34 7.32
CA HIS A 185 -0.09 -22.13 6.32
C HIS A 185 -1.00 -23.23 5.75
N ASP A 186 -1.68 -23.96 6.64
CA ASP A 186 -2.66 -24.99 6.30
C ASP A 186 -3.73 -25.09 7.41
N SER A 187 -4.51 -26.18 7.44
CA SER A 187 -5.54 -26.38 8.47
C SER A 187 -4.97 -26.47 9.88
N GLU A 188 -3.78 -27.03 10.06
CA GLU A 188 -3.17 -27.35 11.36
C GLU A 188 -2.08 -26.35 11.79
N ARG A 189 -1.43 -25.71 10.83
CA ARG A 189 -0.22 -24.91 11.03
C ARG A 189 -0.39 -23.47 10.56
N ALA A 190 0.30 -22.58 11.26
CA ALA A 190 0.42 -21.17 10.91
C ALA A 190 1.89 -20.77 10.86
N PHE A 191 2.18 -19.68 10.13
CA PHE A 191 3.53 -19.15 10.12
C PHE A 191 3.94 -18.63 11.50
N GLU A 192 5.23 -18.71 11.78
CA GLU A 192 5.84 -18.15 12.98
C GLU A 192 7.13 -17.39 12.67
N ARG A 193 7.53 -16.55 13.62
CA ARG A 193 8.88 -15.98 13.66
C ARG A 193 9.62 -16.45 14.90
N MET A 194 10.82 -16.96 14.68
CA MET A 194 11.69 -17.47 15.73
C MET A 194 12.94 -16.60 15.85
N ILE A 195 13.25 -16.18 17.07
CA ILE A 195 14.47 -15.45 17.38
C ILE A 195 15.13 -16.14 18.58
N GLY A 196 16.33 -16.67 18.38
CA GLY A 196 17.10 -17.35 19.42
C GLY A 196 18.09 -16.43 20.13
N ALA A 197 18.60 -16.84 21.29
CA ALA A 197 19.61 -16.12 22.08
C ALA A 197 20.96 -16.04 21.37
N THR A 198 21.39 -17.16 20.77
CA THR A 198 22.70 -17.31 20.10
C THR A 198 22.58 -17.32 18.58
N ASN A 199 21.39 -17.57 18.04
CA ASN A 199 21.17 -17.65 16.60
C ASN A 199 21.25 -16.25 15.97
N THR A 200 22.15 -16.05 15.01
CA THR A 200 22.34 -14.78 14.32
C THR A 200 21.35 -14.55 13.17
N LYS A 201 20.37 -15.45 13.00
CA LYS A 201 19.32 -15.38 11.98
C LYS A 201 17.93 -15.37 12.60
N ILE A 202 16.95 -14.91 11.83
CA ILE A 202 15.51 -15.00 12.16
C ILE A 202 14.97 -16.25 11.48
N GLY A 203 14.13 -17.04 12.16
CA GLY A 203 13.43 -18.19 11.60
C GLY A 203 12.05 -17.80 11.08
N ARG A 204 11.66 -18.29 9.89
CA ARG A 204 10.32 -18.17 9.29
C ARG A 204 9.92 -19.58 8.98
N GLU A 205 9.21 -20.14 9.92
CA GLU A 205 8.87 -21.55 9.99
C GLU A 205 7.36 -21.67 10.19
N GLN A 206 6.89 -22.89 10.40
CA GLN A 206 5.49 -23.21 10.56
C GLN A 206 5.31 -23.92 11.90
N GLY A 207 4.46 -23.37 12.76
CA GLY A 207 4.12 -23.95 14.06
C GLY A 207 2.69 -24.50 14.07
N ASN A 208 2.46 -25.58 14.82
CA ASN A 208 1.10 -26.10 15.06
C ASN A 208 0.28 -25.02 15.76
N LYS A 209 -0.90 -24.69 15.22
CA LYS A 209 -1.79 -23.64 15.75
C LYS A 209 -2.15 -23.83 17.22
N GLY A 210 -2.12 -25.09 17.66
CA GLY A 210 -2.34 -25.48 19.04
C GLY A 210 -1.18 -25.17 19.99
N CYS A 211 0.01 -24.75 19.55
CA CYS A 211 1.15 -24.35 20.40
C CYS A 211 0.90 -22.99 21.07
N GLY A 212 1.62 -22.67 22.16
CA GLY A 212 1.52 -21.39 22.86
C GLY A 212 2.73 -20.52 22.61
N PHE A 213 2.58 -19.43 21.86
CA PHE A 213 3.65 -18.47 21.54
C PHE A 213 3.39 -17.09 22.14
N SER A 214 4.47 -16.31 22.24
CA SER A 214 4.36 -14.91 22.64
C SER A 214 3.67 -14.11 21.53
N VAL A 215 2.91 -13.08 21.90
CA VAL A 215 2.20 -12.23 20.95
C VAL A 215 2.69 -10.80 21.07
N ARG A 216 2.98 -10.19 19.92
CA ARG A 216 3.21 -8.75 19.78
C ARG A 216 2.32 -8.25 18.68
N TYR A 217 1.30 -7.49 19.07
CA TYR A 217 0.40 -6.92 18.09
C TYR A 217 1.06 -5.75 17.37
N VAL A 218 0.61 -5.55 16.13
CA VAL A 218 1.05 -4.46 15.27
C VAL A 218 -0.16 -3.69 14.77
N ARG A 219 0.06 -2.42 14.42
CA ARG A 219 -0.85 -1.62 13.62
C ARG A 219 -0.07 -0.75 12.67
N ASP A 220 -0.68 -0.41 11.55
CA ASP A 220 -0.05 0.44 10.55
C ASP A 220 0.05 1.90 11.06
N VAL A 221 1.09 2.60 10.63
CA VAL A 221 1.19 4.05 10.69
C VAL A 221 0.46 4.62 9.48
N PRO A 222 -0.32 5.69 9.67
CA PRO A 222 -0.47 6.46 10.89
C PRO A 222 -1.47 5.82 11.86
N ALA A 223 -1.08 5.77 13.14
CA ALA A 223 -2.06 5.81 14.21
C ALA A 223 -2.95 7.05 14.00
N GLU A 224 -4.26 6.96 14.26
CA GLU A 224 -5.23 8.04 13.98
C GLU A 224 -4.76 9.44 14.43
N LYS A 225 -4.02 9.52 15.54
CA LYS A 225 -3.44 10.77 16.06
C LYS A 225 -2.50 11.51 15.09
N TYR A 226 -1.92 10.82 14.11
CA TYR A 226 -1.03 11.40 13.10
C TYR A 226 -1.75 11.70 11.79
N ILE A 227 -3.01 11.27 11.64
CA ILE A 227 -3.82 11.59 10.45
C ILE A 227 -4.26 13.05 10.58
N THR A 228 -3.70 13.90 9.74
CA THR A 228 -4.20 15.26 9.55
C THR A 228 -4.95 15.36 8.23
N TYR A 229 -5.63 16.49 8.04
CA TYR A 229 -6.20 16.88 6.76
C TYR A 229 -5.65 18.26 6.43
N PRO A 230 -5.28 18.51 5.17
CA PRO A 230 -4.90 19.86 4.75
C PRO A 230 -6.10 20.79 4.96
N GLU A 231 -5.83 21.96 5.54
CA GLU A 231 -6.81 23.05 5.62
C GLU A 231 -6.92 23.71 4.23
N ALA A 232 -6.76 25.03 4.15
CA ALA A 232 -6.71 25.73 2.88
C ALA A 232 -5.55 25.23 2.00
N GLU A 233 -4.40 24.93 2.59
CA GLU A 233 -3.17 24.49 1.90
C GLU A 233 -2.67 23.16 2.45
N TRP A 234 -1.89 22.44 1.64
CA TRP A 234 -1.12 21.30 2.12
C TRP A 234 0.06 21.77 2.96
N GLU A 235 0.22 21.16 4.14
CA GLU A 235 1.37 21.42 5.00
C GLU A 235 2.53 20.51 4.62
N MET A 236 3.74 21.06 4.47
CA MET A 236 4.97 20.27 4.36
C MET A 236 5.32 19.65 5.72
N MET A 237 5.76 18.40 5.69
CA MET A 237 6.27 17.70 6.87
C MET A 237 7.63 18.29 7.26
N GLU A 238 7.71 18.89 8.46
CA GLU A 238 8.91 19.59 8.94
C GLU A 238 10.14 18.68 9.05
N ASN A 239 9.94 17.43 9.49
CA ASN A 239 11.02 16.47 9.68
C ASN A 239 10.62 15.08 9.17
N VAL A 240 10.87 14.82 7.89
CA VAL A 240 10.55 13.52 7.25
C VAL A 240 11.32 12.35 7.88
N SER A 241 12.47 12.60 8.52
CA SER A 241 13.23 11.54 9.22
C SER A 241 12.52 11.00 10.46
N GLU A 242 11.63 11.77 11.10
CA GLU A 242 10.78 11.26 12.19
C GLU A 242 9.76 10.22 11.72
N PHE A 243 9.44 10.21 10.43
CA PHE A 243 8.48 9.31 9.79
C PHE A 243 9.17 8.24 8.92
N GLY A 244 10.46 7.99 9.20
CA GLY A 244 11.21 6.92 8.56
C GLY A 244 11.72 7.25 7.15
N TRP A 245 11.92 8.52 6.80
CA TRP A 245 12.46 8.92 5.50
C TRP A 245 13.91 9.41 5.58
N SER A 246 14.70 9.10 4.56
CA SER A 246 16.04 9.67 4.36
C SER A 246 15.97 10.99 3.61
N GLN A 247 16.31 12.09 4.29
CA GLN A 247 16.36 13.40 3.67
C GLN A 247 17.30 13.42 2.45
N ASP A 248 18.45 12.74 2.52
CA ASP A 248 19.40 12.66 1.41
C ASP A 248 18.81 11.93 0.20
N LYS A 249 18.05 10.85 0.42
CA LYS A 249 17.40 10.12 -0.68
C LYS A 249 16.19 10.88 -1.23
N ILE A 250 15.45 11.63 -0.40
CA ILE A 250 14.44 12.58 -0.86
C ILE A 250 15.08 13.65 -1.76
N ASN A 251 16.24 14.19 -1.37
CA ASN A 251 16.99 15.14 -2.21
C ASN A 251 17.46 14.50 -3.53
N GLN A 252 17.77 13.20 -3.56
CA GLN A 252 18.06 12.48 -4.81
C GLN A 252 16.80 12.31 -5.67
N LEU A 253 15.64 12.03 -5.06
CA LEU A 253 14.36 11.96 -5.74
C LEU A 253 14.00 13.29 -6.42
N TYR A 254 14.32 14.43 -5.79
CA TYR A 254 14.19 15.77 -6.39
C TYR A 254 15.01 15.91 -7.68
N ARG A 255 16.27 15.48 -7.66
CA ARG A 255 17.13 15.51 -8.85
C ARG A 255 16.57 14.61 -9.95
N TYR A 256 16.11 13.42 -9.59
CA TYR A 256 15.46 12.54 -10.56
C TYR A 256 14.18 13.14 -11.16
N ALA A 257 13.37 13.84 -10.36
CA ALA A 257 12.20 14.55 -10.86
C ALA A 257 12.56 15.63 -11.91
N ILE A 258 13.58 16.45 -11.61
CA ILE A 258 14.08 17.48 -12.52
C ILE A 258 14.62 16.87 -13.81
N ASP A 259 15.51 15.89 -13.69
CA ASP A 259 16.32 15.42 -14.81
C ASP A 259 15.57 14.45 -15.72
N SER A 260 14.61 13.69 -15.17
CA SER A 260 14.06 12.51 -15.85
C SER A 260 12.54 12.52 -16.01
N THR A 261 11.77 13.07 -15.07
CA THR A 261 10.30 12.86 -15.10
C THR A 261 9.61 13.68 -16.18
N HIS A 262 10.13 14.87 -16.50
CA HIS A 262 9.42 15.89 -17.28
C HIS A 262 8.05 16.29 -16.71
N ALA A 263 7.76 15.93 -15.46
CA ALA A 263 6.52 16.32 -14.80
C ALA A 263 6.46 17.85 -14.66
N THR A 264 5.26 18.40 -14.60
CA THR A 264 5.02 19.82 -14.33
C THR A 264 4.57 20.05 -12.89
N GLY A 265 4.06 19.01 -12.23
CA GLY A 265 3.80 19.03 -10.80
C GLY A 265 3.85 17.62 -10.19
N ILE A 266 4.43 17.48 -9.00
CA ILE A 266 4.40 16.26 -8.19
C ILE A 266 4.06 16.64 -6.76
N ILE A 267 3.20 15.87 -6.11
CA ILE A 267 2.97 15.92 -4.67
C ILE A 267 2.99 14.49 -4.13
N VAL A 268 3.72 14.27 -3.03
CA VAL A 268 3.65 13.05 -2.24
C VAL A 268 3.16 13.40 -0.84
N VAL A 269 2.03 12.81 -0.46
CA VAL A 269 1.41 13.00 0.86
C VAL A 269 1.57 11.73 1.66
N GLN A 270 1.94 11.88 2.94
CA GLN A 270 1.82 10.86 3.96
C GLN A 270 1.05 11.43 5.15
N SER A 271 0.02 10.72 5.60
CA SER A 271 -0.74 11.08 6.81
C SER A 271 -1.33 12.50 6.83
N GLY A 272 -1.58 13.08 5.65
CA GLY A 272 -2.17 14.42 5.51
C GLY A 272 -1.16 15.55 5.38
N LYS A 273 0.15 15.23 5.41
CA LYS A 273 1.23 16.19 5.16
C LYS A 273 2.03 15.82 3.92
N MET A 274 2.54 16.81 3.21
CA MET A 274 3.43 16.61 2.07
C MET A 274 4.83 16.24 2.57
N ILE A 275 5.37 15.13 2.09
CA ILE A 275 6.77 14.77 2.30
C ILE A 275 7.65 15.19 1.12
N TYR A 276 7.01 15.56 0.01
CA TYR A 276 7.64 15.92 -1.25
C TYR A 276 6.67 16.75 -2.09
N ASP A 277 7.16 17.82 -2.71
CA ASP A 277 6.46 18.55 -3.76
C ASP A 277 7.45 18.95 -4.87
N TYR A 278 6.99 19.18 -6.09
CA TYR A 278 7.85 19.63 -7.18
C TYR A 278 7.03 20.33 -8.25
N GLY A 279 7.58 21.37 -8.86
CA GLY A 279 6.95 22.12 -9.96
C GLY A 279 5.78 23.00 -9.52
N ASP A 280 4.99 23.47 -10.49
CA ASP A 280 3.78 24.24 -10.19
C ASP A 280 2.63 23.30 -9.85
N THR A 281 2.35 23.17 -8.56
CA THR A 281 1.30 22.29 -8.04
C THR A 281 -0.10 22.92 -8.06
N HIS A 282 -0.21 24.21 -8.39
CA HIS A 282 -1.48 24.96 -8.46
C HIS A 282 -2.05 24.98 -9.88
N GLU A 283 -1.20 24.99 -10.90
CA GLU A 283 -1.63 25.14 -12.29
C GLU A 283 -2.78 24.19 -12.64
N LEU A 284 -3.86 24.67 -13.26
CA LEU A 284 -4.88 23.81 -13.84
C LEU A 284 -4.44 23.26 -15.19
N SER A 285 -4.67 21.97 -15.41
CA SER A 285 -4.46 21.37 -16.73
C SER A 285 -5.28 20.11 -16.91
N TYR A 286 -5.52 19.74 -18.17
CA TYR A 286 -6.16 18.50 -18.57
C TYR A 286 -5.48 17.25 -17.98
N ILE A 287 -6.27 16.39 -17.32
CA ILE A 287 -5.79 15.16 -16.65
C ILE A 287 -6.03 13.86 -17.43
N ALA A 288 -6.42 13.96 -18.70
CA ALA A 288 -6.59 12.80 -19.57
C ALA A 288 -7.51 11.71 -18.97
N SER A 289 -7.10 10.45 -19.04
CA SER A 289 -7.90 9.31 -18.60
C SER A 289 -8.10 9.20 -17.09
N VAL A 290 -7.44 10.02 -16.26
CA VAL A 290 -7.76 10.11 -14.81
C VAL A 290 -9.23 10.49 -14.60
N ARG A 291 -9.87 11.18 -15.58
CA ARG A 291 -11.31 11.49 -15.57
C ARG A 291 -12.21 10.28 -15.26
N LYS A 292 -11.82 9.08 -15.71
CA LYS A 292 -12.64 7.87 -15.59
C LYS A 292 -12.76 7.44 -14.13
N SER A 293 -11.64 7.52 -13.40
CA SER A 293 -11.61 7.29 -11.97
C SER A 293 -12.46 8.34 -11.22
N MET A 294 -12.48 9.60 -11.69
CA MET A 294 -13.35 10.65 -11.11
C MET A 294 -14.83 10.33 -11.31
N LEU A 295 -15.22 9.87 -12.51
CA LEU A 295 -16.59 9.44 -12.76
C LEU A 295 -16.96 8.23 -11.89
N SER A 296 -16.09 7.22 -11.81
CA SER A 296 -16.32 6.03 -10.99
C SER A 296 -16.57 6.38 -9.52
N MET A 297 -15.87 7.39 -8.98
CA MET A 297 -16.14 7.89 -7.63
C MET A 297 -17.55 8.45 -7.48
N LEU A 298 -18.07 9.18 -8.48
CA LEU A 298 -19.42 9.79 -8.41
C LEU A 298 -20.54 8.75 -8.34
N TYR A 299 -20.41 7.63 -9.05
CA TYR A 299 -21.45 6.60 -9.08
C TYR A 299 -21.82 6.09 -7.68
N GLY A 300 -20.90 6.09 -6.72
CA GLY A 300 -21.09 5.42 -5.44
C GLY A 300 -22.32 5.86 -4.65
N LYS A 301 -22.51 7.17 -4.51
CA LYS A 301 -23.66 7.75 -3.80
C LYS A 301 -24.98 7.34 -4.45
N TYR A 302 -25.05 7.47 -5.78
CA TYR A 302 -26.25 7.21 -6.57
C TYR A 302 -26.56 5.72 -6.73
N VAL A 303 -25.55 4.85 -6.59
CA VAL A 303 -25.77 3.40 -6.51
C VAL A 303 -26.27 3.01 -5.11
N GLU A 304 -25.71 3.61 -4.05
CA GLU A 304 -26.10 3.30 -2.67
C GLU A 304 -27.53 3.77 -2.34
N ASP A 305 -27.96 4.91 -2.88
CA ASP A 305 -29.32 5.43 -2.69
C ASP A 305 -30.36 4.85 -3.67
N GLY A 306 -29.92 4.01 -4.61
CA GLY A 306 -30.77 3.34 -5.59
C GLY A 306 -31.16 4.17 -6.82
N THR A 307 -30.64 5.39 -6.98
CA THR A 307 -30.84 6.21 -8.19
C THR A 307 -30.29 5.51 -9.43
N ILE A 308 -29.15 4.83 -9.33
CA ILE A 308 -28.54 4.05 -10.40
C ILE A 308 -28.57 2.56 -10.02
N ASP A 309 -29.32 1.77 -10.77
CA ASP A 309 -29.25 0.30 -10.70
C ASP A 309 -28.24 -0.23 -11.72
N LEU A 310 -27.16 -0.82 -11.21
CA LEU A 310 -26.06 -1.33 -12.03
C LEU A 310 -26.47 -2.48 -12.98
N ASN A 311 -27.61 -3.12 -12.74
CA ASN A 311 -28.10 -4.22 -13.58
C ASN A 311 -28.93 -3.74 -14.77
N LYS A 312 -29.33 -2.46 -14.83
CA LYS A 312 -30.03 -1.92 -15.98
C LYS A 312 -29.19 -2.11 -17.24
N THR A 313 -29.83 -2.62 -18.27
CA THR A 313 -29.26 -2.83 -19.59
C THR A 313 -29.29 -1.56 -20.44
N LEU A 314 -28.47 -1.51 -21.48
CA LEU A 314 -28.56 -0.43 -22.47
C LEU A 314 -29.94 -0.37 -23.13
N GLU A 315 -30.61 -1.51 -23.32
CA GLU A 315 -32.00 -1.58 -23.81
C GLU A 315 -32.98 -0.88 -22.87
N GLU A 316 -32.95 -1.19 -21.57
CA GLU A 316 -33.82 -0.58 -20.56
C GLU A 316 -33.57 0.93 -20.39
N LEU A 317 -32.36 1.38 -20.72
CA LEU A 317 -31.95 2.79 -20.68
C LEU A 317 -32.24 3.54 -22.00
N ASP A 318 -32.79 2.87 -23.01
CA ASP A 318 -32.99 3.39 -24.37
C ASP A 318 -31.69 3.98 -24.98
N ILE A 319 -30.57 3.29 -24.74
CA ILE A 319 -29.25 3.71 -25.23
C ILE A 319 -28.98 3.11 -26.59
N ASP A 320 -28.76 4.01 -27.55
CA ASP A 320 -28.28 3.69 -28.88
C ASP A 320 -27.28 4.76 -29.38
N ASP A 321 -26.53 4.46 -30.42
CA ASP A 321 -25.48 5.34 -30.94
C ASP A 321 -25.53 5.51 -32.47
N VAL A 322 -24.55 6.24 -33.02
CA VAL A 322 -24.40 6.41 -34.46
C VAL A 322 -24.24 5.05 -35.14
N GLY A 323 -25.14 4.71 -36.06
CA GLY A 323 -25.10 3.43 -36.78
C GLY A 323 -25.77 2.26 -36.06
N GLY A 324 -26.36 2.49 -34.88
CA GLY A 324 -27.14 1.48 -34.15
C GLY A 324 -26.28 0.49 -33.37
N LEU A 325 -26.75 0.07 -32.19
CA LEU A 325 -26.23 -1.05 -31.42
C LEU A 325 -26.87 -2.38 -31.84
N LEU A 326 -26.08 -3.45 -31.79
CA LEU A 326 -26.58 -4.80 -32.03
C LEU A 326 -27.49 -5.25 -30.87
N GLU A 327 -28.44 -6.16 -31.14
CA GLU A 327 -29.31 -6.73 -30.10
C GLU A 327 -28.54 -7.46 -28.98
N SER A 328 -27.36 -8.00 -29.29
CA SER A 328 -26.46 -8.57 -28.27
C SER A 328 -25.75 -7.50 -27.44
N GLU A 329 -25.42 -6.35 -28.04
CA GLU A 329 -24.76 -5.22 -27.38
C GLU A 329 -25.71 -4.50 -26.42
N LYS A 330 -27.00 -4.38 -26.78
CA LYS A 330 -28.03 -3.75 -25.95
C LYS A 330 -28.27 -4.44 -24.60
N LYS A 331 -27.88 -5.71 -24.48
CA LYS A 331 -27.95 -6.49 -23.24
C LYS A 331 -26.86 -6.16 -22.23
N ALA A 332 -25.86 -5.37 -22.61
CA ALA A 332 -24.83 -4.93 -21.68
C ALA A 332 -25.44 -4.11 -20.55
N THR A 333 -25.03 -4.40 -19.32
CA THR A 333 -25.47 -3.67 -18.13
C THR A 333 -24.59 -2.47 -17.84
N ILE A 334 -25.06 -1.54 -17.00
CA ILE A 334 -24.20 -0.46 -16.46
C ILE A 334 -22.95 -1.06 -15.80
N TRP A 335 -23.06 -2.20 -15.11
CA TRP A 335 -21.90 -2.91 -14.55
C TRP A 335 -20.88 -3.32 -15.62
N ASP A 336 -21.33 -3.87 -16.75
CA ASP A 336 -20.44 -4.26 -17.85
C ASP A 336 -19.74 -3.04 -18.45
N ILE A 337 -20.44 -1.92 -18.55
CA ILE A 337 -19.89 -0.64 -19.01
C ILE A 337 -18.81 -0.13 -18.04
N LEU A 338 -19.10 -0.09 -16.73
CA LEU A 338 -18.15 0.40 -15.72
C LEU A 338 -16.89 -0.48 -15.60
N THR A 339 -17.01 -1.77 -15.92
CA THR A 339 -15.90 -2.72 -15.94
C THR A 339 -15.18 -2.81 -17.30
N SER A 340 -15.64 -2.08 -18.32
CA SER A 340 -15.11 -2.12 -19.69
C SER A 340 -15.17 -3.52 -20.32
N LYS A 341 -16.30 -4.20 -20.08
CA LYS A 341 -16.63 -5.55 -20.54
C LYS A 341 -17.97 -5.61 -21.28
N SER A 342 -18.44 -4.49 -21.82
CA SER A 342 -19.76 -4.40 -22.46
C SER A 342 -19.92 -5.29 -23.70
N GLY A 343 -18.81 -5.64 -24.37
CA GLY A 343 -18.85 -6.29 -25.68
C GLY A 343 -19.20 -5.32 -26.83
N VAL A 344 -19.33 -4.02 -26.55
CA VAL A 344 -19.64 -2.98 -27.55
C VAL A 344 -18.34 -2.46 -28.16
N PHE A 345 -17.94 -3.05 -29.29
CA PHE A 345 -16.74 -2.68 -30.03
C PHE A 345 -17.03 -1.58 -31.06
N HIS A 346 -17.57 -0.48 -30.57
CA HIS A 346 -18.01 0.67 -31.36
C HIS A 346 -17.00 1.83 -31.31
N ALA A 347 -16.94 2.65 -32.37
CA ALA A 347 -16.06 3.81 -32.39
C ALA A 347 -16.47 4.83 -31.30
N ALA A 348 -15.50 5.33 -30.54
CA ALA A 348 -15.74 6.34 -29.53
C ALA A 348 -15.64 7.76 -30.12
N SER A 349 -16.42 8.70 -29.59
CA SER A 349 -16.34 10.13 -29.97
C SER A 349 -14.97 10.73 -29.64
N ASN A 350 -14.34 10.26 -28.58
CA ASN A 350 -12.98 10.62 -28.19
C ASN A 350 -12.18 9.32 -27.98
N PRO A 351 -11.40 8.88 -28.98
CA PRO A 351 -10.75 7.58 -28.96
C PRO A 351 -9.64 7.48 -27.91
N GLY A 352 -9.32 6.24 -27.53
CA GLY A 352 -8.34 5.89 -26.49
C GLY A 352 -7.04 5.32 -27.03
N GLY A 353 -6.97 5.01 -28.32
CA GLY A 353 -5.81 4.42 -28.97
C GLY A 353 -5.73 2.90 -28.84
N ASN A 354 -6.84 2.24 -28.49
CA ASN A 354 -6.94 0.77 -28.36
C ASN A 354 -7.97 0.16 -29.30
N GLU A 355 -8.67 0.98 -30.07
CA GLU A 355 -9.74 0.57 -30.98
C GLU A 355 -9.24 -0.38 -32.08
N TRP A 356 -7.96 -0.30 -32.44
CA TRP A 356 -7.30 -1.22 -33.37
C TRP A 356 -7.11 -2.64 -32.82
N LEU A 357 -7.33 -2.85 -31.52
CA LEU A 357 -7.33 -4.17 -30.88
C LEU A 357 -8.73 -4.73 -30.67
N PHE A 358 -9.76 -4.01 -31.09
CA PHE A 358 -11.12 -4.50 -30.95
C PHE A 358 -11.26 -5.82 -31.72
N PRO A 359 -11.80 -6.87 -31.10
CA PRO A 359 -12.19 -8.05 -31.84
C PRO A 359 -13.41 -7.70 -32.72
N GLU A 360 -13.81 -8.66 -33.56
CA GLU A 360 -14.97 -8.48 -34.43
C GLU A 360 -16.22 -8.07 -33.63
N ARG A 361 -16.96 -7.07 -34.13
CA ARG A 361 -18.16 -6.56 -33.45
C ARG A 361 -19.19 -7.68 -33.26
N GLY A 362 -19.75 -7.81 -32.06
CA GLY A 362 -20.69 -8.87 -31.70
C GLY A 362 -20.04 -10.23 -31.38
N SER A 363 -18.71 -10.38 -31.48
CA SER A 363 -18.02 -11.65 -31.20
C SER A 363 -17.88 -12.00 -29.72
N LYS A 364 -18.17 -11.06 -28.81
CA LYS A 364 -18.07 -11.25 -27.35
C LYS A 364 -19.37 -10.83 -26.69
N ALA A 365 -19.87 -11.66 -25.80
CA ALA A 365 -21.05 -11.33 -24.99
C ALA A 365 -20.68 -10.31 -23.89
N PRO A 366 -21.62 -9.47 -23.43
CA PRO A 366 -21.40 -8.60 -22.28
C PRO A 366 -20.90 -9.37 -21.04
N GLY A 367 -20.01 -8.73 -20.29
CA GLY A 367 -19.39 -9.27 -19.07
C GLY A 367 -18.24 -10.25 -19.31
N THR A 368 -18.00 -10.72 -20.55
CA THR A 368 -17.09 -11.86 -20.80
C THR A 368 -15.68 -11.47 -21.24
N TYR A 369 -15.47 -10.27 -21.79
CA TYR A 369 -14.19 -9.89 -22.39
C TYR A 369 -13.82 -8.47 -22.02
N PHE A 370 -12.70 -8.31 -21.31
CA PHE A 370 -12.14 -7.01 -21.01
C PHE A 370 -11.31 -6.49 -22.19
N ILE A 371 -11.62 -5.27 -22.60
CA ILE A 371 -10.73 -4.45 -23.41
C ILE A 371 -10.90 -3.01 -22.99
N TYR A 372 -9.81 -2.26 -22.85
CA TYR A 372 -9.92 -0.85 -22.51
C TYR A 372 -10.62 -0.10 -23.66
N ASN A 373 -11.86 0.29 -23.42
CA ASN A 373 -12.80 0.75 -24.42
C ASN A 373 -13.28 2.17 -24.10
N ASN A 374 -12.83 3.17 -24.87
CA ASN A 374 -13.27 4.55 -24.63
C ASN A 374 -14.74 4.81 -24.96
N TRP A 375 -15.41 3.92 -25.71
CA TRP A 375 -16.86 4.02 -25.90
C TRP A 375 -17.58 3.75 -24.58
N ASP A 376 -17.28 2.63 -23.91
CA ASP A 376 -17.80 2.29 -22.56
C ASP A 376 -17.61 3.44 -21.58
N PHE A 377 -16.39 3.97 -21.51
CA PHE A 377 -16.09 5.05 -20.57
C PHE A 377 -16.80 6.37 -20.90
N ASN A 378 -17.19 6.62 -22.15
CA ASN A 378 -17.92 7.83 -22.54
C ASN A 378 -19.41 7.66 -22.28
N VAL A 379 -20.00 6.52 -22.67
CA VAL A 379 -21.41 6.24 -22.42
C VAL A 379 -21.70 6.11 -20.92
N ALA A 380 -20.75 5.64 -20.10
CA ALA A 380 -20.85 5.72 -18.64
C ALA A 380 -21.10 7.16 -18.15
N GLY A 381 -20.43 8.15 -18.76
CA GLY A 381 -20.69 9.55 -18.42
C GLY A 381 -22.11 9.97 -18.79
N HIS A 382 -22.60 9.54 -19.94
CA HIS A 382 -23.97 9.83 -20.36
C HIS A 382 -25.01 9.16 -19.47
N ILE A 383 -24.84 7.87 -19.16
CA ILE A 383 -25.69 7.10 -18.25
C ILE A 383 -25.79 7.78 -16.89
N PHE A 384 -24.66 8.24 -16.34
CA PHE A 384 -24.66 8.98 -15.08
C PHE A 384 -25.59 10.20 -15.14
N GLU A 385 -25.50 11.02 -16.18
CA GLU A 385 -26.34 12.21 -16.30
C GLU A 385 -27.81 11.89 -16.60
N LEU A 386 -28.05 10.83 -17.37
CA LEU A 386 -29.39 10.33 -17.68
C LEU A 386 -30.13 9.90 -16.41
N GLU A 387 -29.50 9.04 -15.61
CA GLU A 387 -30.13 8.43 -14.43
C GLU A 387 -30.23 9.42 -13.26
N THR A 388 -29.25 10.32 -13.11
CA THR A 388 -29.24 11.28 -11.99
C THR A 388 -29.92 12.60 -12.31
N GLY A 389 -30.13 12.92 -13.59
CA GLY A 389 -30.55 14.25 -14.04
C GLY A 389 -29.52 15.35 -13.79
N GLN A 390 -28.30 15.02 -13.36
CA GLN A 390 -27.26 15.98 -13.00
C GLN A 390 -26.14 16.04 -14.03
N ASN A 391 -25.58 17.22 -14.24
CA ASN A 391 -24.34 17.35 -14.98
C ASN A 391 -23.16 16.78 -14.17
N ILE A 392 -22.28 16.01 -14.81
CA ILE A 392 -21.12 15.38 -14.15
C ILE A 392 -20.28 16.38 -13.34
N TYR A 393 -20.01 17.56 -13.88
CA TYR A 393 -19.12 18.52 -13.23
C TYR A 393 -19.79 19.23 -12.05
N ASP A 394 -21.11 19.45 -12.13
CA ASP A 394 -21.89 20.02 -11.02
C ASP A 394 -22.04 19.01 -9.88
N ALA A 395 -22.29 17.74 -10.21
CA ALA A 395 -22.27 16.64 -9.25
C ALA A 395 -20.89 16.51 -8.59
N PHE A 396 -19.80 16.52 -9.38
CA PHE A 396 -18.44 16.47 -8.85
C PHE A 396 -18.12 17.64 -7.93
N GLU A 397 -18.55 18.85 -8.31
CA GLU A 397 -18.35 20.03 -7.49
C GLU A 397 -19.06 19.90 -6.12
N ASN A 398 -20.32 19.49 -6.14
CA ASN A 398 -21.16 19.45 -4.94
C ASN A 398 -20.83 18.27 -4.03
N ASP A 399 -20.65 17.09 -4.62
CA ASP A 399 -20.50 15.84 -3.87
C ASP A 399 -19.05 15.63 -3.40
N ILE A 400 -18.04 16.21 -4.07
CA ILE A 400 -16.63 15.94 -3.77
C ILE A 400 -15.84 17.24 -3.52
N VAL A 401 -15.77 18.14 -4.50
CA VAL A 401 -14.87 19.32 -4.48
C VAL A 401 -15.10 20.19 -3.25
N LYS A 402 -16.35 20.57 -2.99
CA LYS A 402 -16.74 21.40 -1.83
C LYS A 402 -16.49 20.68 -0.50
N LYS A 403 -16.57 19.35 -0.48
CA LYS A 403 -16.43 18.53 0.72
C LYS A 403 -14.99 18.31 1.15
N ILE A 404 -14.07 18.19 0.18
CA ILE A 404 -12.64 17.95 0.45
C ILE A 404 -11.75 19.19 0.26
N GLY A 405 -12.38 20.33 -0.04
CA GLY A 405 -11.71 21.63 -0.08
C GLY A 405 -10.71 21.74 -1.22
N PHE A 406 -11.13 21.48 -2.46
CA PHE A 406 -10.31 21.79 -3.63
C PHE A 406 -9.95 23.28 -3.66
N GLN A 407 -8.77 23.58 -4.17
CA GLN A 407 -8.20 24.92 -4.10
C GLN A 407 -8.16 25.64 -5.45
N GLN A 408 -8.10 24.90 -6.56
CA GLN A 408 -8.05 25.48 -7.90
C GLN A 408 -9.21 25.03 -8.79
N TRP A 409 -10.24 24.39 -8.22
CA TRP A 409 -11.40 24.00 -9.00
C TRP A 409 -12.04 25.20 -9.70
N ASP A 410 -12.16 25.11 -11.03
CA ASP A 410 -12.86 26.07 -11.86
C ASP A 410 -13.84 25.31 -12.75
N ARG A 411 -15.13 25.46 -12.45
CA ARG A 411 -16.23 24.82 -13.16
C ARG A 411 -16.29 25.24 -14.64
N SER A 412 -15.84 26.44 -14.98
CA SER A 412 -15.84 26.97 -16.36
C SER A 412 -14.79 26.33 -17.27
N LYS A 413 -13.76 25.69 -16.67
CA LYS A 413 -12.73 24.94 -17.39
C LYS A 413 -13.15 23.51 -17.72
N GLN A 414 -14.22 23.03 -17.11
CA GLN A 414 -14.68 21.65 -17.28
C GLN A 414 -15.61 21.55 -18.49
N GLN A 415 -15.19 20.79 -19.50
CA GLN A 415 -15.91 20.72 -20.78
C GLN A 415 -15.87 19.33 -21.39
N LYS A 416 -16.99 18.93 -21.99
CA LYS A 416 -17.08 17.69 -22.78
C LYS A 416 -16.61 17.95 -24.20
N SER A 417 -15.87 17.02 -24.79
CA SER A 417 -15.50 17.09 -26.20
C SER A 417 -15.43 15.71 -26.86
N GLY A 418 -15.42 15.70 -28.19
CA GLY A 418 -15.42 14.49 -29.00
C GLY A 418 -16.08 14.72 -30.36
N ASP A 419 -15.77 13.86 -31.31
CA ASP A 419 -16.34 13.80 -32.64
C ASP A 419 -17.70 13.09 -32.61
N THR A 420 -18.77 13.88 -32.62
CA THR A 420 -20.15 13.35 -32.56
C THR A 420 -20.64 12.71 -33.85
N SER A 421 -19.86 12.78 -34.94
CA SER A 421 -20.15 12.02 -36.15
C SER A 421 -19.84 10.53 -35.99
N LYS A 422 -19.00 10.16 -35.01
CA LYS A 422 -18.64 8.77 -34.71
C LYS A 422 -19.45 8.18 -33.56
N SER A 423 -19.79 8.98 -32.56
CA SER A 423 -20.59 8.57 -31.41
C SER A 423 -21.18 9.79 -30.72
N LYS A 424 -22.43 9.70 -30.28
CA LYS A 424 -23.15 10.78 -29.58
C LYS A 424 -22.57 11.04 -28.18
N PHE A 425 -21.86 10.06 -27.60
CA PHE A 425 -21.37 10.13 -26.22
C PHE A 425 -19.99 10.79 -26.14
N LYS A 426 -19.97 12.09 -25.82
CA LYS A 426 -18.73 12.88 -25.63
C LYS A 426 -17.94 12.43 -24.40
N ALA A 427 -16.61 12.58 -24.44
CA ALA A 427 -15.78 12.44 -23.26
C ALA A 427 -15.94 13.64 -22.32
N TYR A 428 -16.06 13.38 -21.02
CA TYR A 428 -16.10 14.38 -19.94
C TYR A 428 -14.69 14.73 -19.45
N HIS A 429 -14.03 15.69 -20.10
CA HIS A 429 -12.66 16.05 -19.72
C HIS A 429 -12.63 16.85 -18.42
N PHE A 430 -11.63 16.57 -17.59
CA PHE A 430 -11.36 17.29 -16.36
C PHE A 430 -10.06 18.09 -16.48
N GLU A 431 -10.07 19.30 -15.93
CA GLU A 431 -8.87 20.07 -15.60
C GLU A 431 -8.69 20.13 -14.09
N MET A 432 -7.52 19.74 -13.60
CA MET A 432 -7.19 19.73 -12.17
C MET A 432 -5.76 20.18 -11.90
N SER A 433 -5.53 20.72 -10.70
CA SER A 433 -4.21 20.98 -10.16
C SER A 433 -3.61 19.71 -9.54
N THR A 434 -2.28 19.65 -9.40
CA THR A 434 -1.63 18.47 -8.80
C THR A 434 -2.04 18.30 -7.33
N ARG A 435 -2.30 19.39 -6.62
CA ARG A 435 -2.75 19.32 -5.23
C ARG A 435 -4.18 18.82 -5.08
N ASP A 436 -5.06 19.18 -6.00
CA ASP A 436 -6.44 18.72 -5.99
C ASP A 436 -6.50 17.24 -6.39
N MET A 437 -5.61 16.81 -7.29
CA MET A 437 -5.34 15.38 -7.53
C MET A 437 -4.86 14.65 -6.26
N ALA A 438 -3.98 15.27 -5.45
CA ALA A 438 -3.56 14.70 -4.18
C ALA A 438 -4.72 14.61 -3.16
N ARG A 439 -5.63 15.60 -3.12
CA ARG A 439 -6.84 15.57 -2.26
C ARG A 439 -7.75 14.43 -2.64
N VAL A 440 -7.99 14.21 -3.93
CA VAL A 440 -8.72 13.05 -4.45
C VAL A 440 -8.07 11.74 -4.01
N GLY A 441 -6.76 11.59 -4.19
CA GLY A 441 -6.04 10.41 -3.74
C GLY A 441 -6.11 10.20 -2.23
N TYR A 442 -6.09 11.28 -1.44
CA TYR A 442 -6.14 11.21 0.02
C TYR A 442 -7.55 10.84 0.52
N LEU A 443 -8.61 11.34 -0.12
CA LEU A 443 -9.97 10.88 0.12
C LEU A 443 -10.12 9.37 -0.11
N MET A 444 -9.54 8.88 -1.20
CA MET A 444 -9.53 7.46 -1.56
C MET A 444 -8.72 6.62 -0.55
N LEU A 445 -7.54 7.10 -0.15
CA LEU A 445 -6.72 6.48 0.91
C LEU A 445 -7.48 6.35 2.23
N ARG A 446 -8.32 7.34 2.54
CA ARG A 446 -9.19 7.39 3.73
C ARG A 446 -10.55 6.70 3.51
N LYS A 447 -10.66 5.83 2.50
CA LYS A 447 -11.86 5.03 2.22
C LYS A 447 -13.12 5.89 2.05
N GLY A 448 -12.98 7.04 1.40
CA GLY A 448 -14.08 7.96 1.14
C GLY A 448 -14.42 8.90 2.30
N LYS A 449 -13.67 8.85 3.41
CA LYS A 449 -13.86 9.74 4.55
C LYS A 449 -12.95 10.97 4.46
N TRP A 450 -13.51 12.15 4.72
CA TRP A 450 -12.76 13.40 4.84
C TRP A 450 -13.08 14.06 6.17
N LYS A 451 -12.08 14.25 7.03
CA LYS A 451 -12.27 14.66 8.43
C LYS A 451 -13.33 13.75 9.11
N ASN A 452 -14.48 14.31 9.48
CA ASN A 452 -15.58 13.61 10.13
C ASN A 452 -16.72 13.23 9.17
N GLU A 453 -16.62 13.57 7.89
CA GLU A 453 -17.67 13.34 6.88
C GLU A 453 -17.34 12.15 5.99
N GLN A 454 -18.32 11.27 5.74
CA GLN A 454 -18.22 10.21 4.75
C GLN A 454 -18.67 10.78 3.39
N VAL A 455 -17.71 11.20 2.57
CA VAL A 455 -17.96 11.87 1.28
C VAL A 455 -18.33 10.85 0.19
N LEU A 456 -17.65 9.71 0.17
CA LEU A 456 -17.96 8.58 -0.71
C LEU A 456 -18.33 7.36 0.12
N PRO A 457 -19.32 6.54 -0.24
CA PRO A 457 -19.62 5.32 0.51
C PRO A 457 -18.40 4.40 0.63
N ALA A 458 -18.05 3.99 1.84
CA ALA A 458 -16.86 3.15 2.07
C ALA A 458 -16.96 1.79 1.36
N SER A 459 -18.18 1.25 1.28
CA SER A 459 -18.56 0.06 0.50
C SER A 459 -18.25 0.25 -0.99
N TRP A 460 -18.57 1.41 -1.55
CA TRP A 460 -18.27 1.74 -2.93
C TRP A 460 -16.78 1.91 -3.18
N VAL A 461 -16.05 2.55 -2.26
CA VAL A 461 -14.57 2.67 -2.37
C VAL A 461 -13.91 1.29 -2.43
N ALA A 462 -14.33 0.36 -1.58
CA ALA A 462 -13.86 -1.02 -1.62
C ALA A 462 -14.23 -1.70 -2.96
N LYS A 463 -15.47 -1.52 -3.44
CA LYS A 463 -15.93 -2.09 -4.71
C LYS A 463 -15.14 -1.58 -5.91
N MET A 464 -14.88 -0.27 -6.02
CA MET A 464 -14.14 0.29 -7.16
C MET A 464 -12.66 -0.05 -7.19
N THR A 465 -12.08 -0.37 -6.03
CA THR A 465 -10.67 -0.76 -5.88
C THR A 465 -10.45 -2.28 -5.78
N THR A 466 -11.51 -3.07 -5.94
CA THR A 466 -11.43 -4.53 -6.06
C THR A 466 -11.15 -4.92 -7.50
N ILE A 467 -10.34 -5.96 -7.71
CA ILE A 467 -10.00 -6.48 -9.03
C ILE A 467 -11.25 -7.05 -9.72
N THR A 468 -11.58 -6.52 -10.89
CA THR A 468 -12.62 -7.02 -11.81
C THR A 468 -12.01 -7.76 -13.00
N THR A 469 -10.78 -7.44 -13.38
CA THR A 469 -9.97 -8.18 -14.35
C THR A 469 -8.52 -8.15 -13.88
N SER A 470 -7.92 -9.31 -13.62
CA SER A 470 -6.55 -9.35 -13.12
C SER A 470 -5.52 -8.99 -14.20
N TYR A 471 -4.31 -8.62 -13.80
CA TYR A 471 -3.18 -8.49 -14.74
C TYR A 471 -2.99 -9.80 -15.53
N ALA A 472 -3.08 -10.96 -14.88
CA ALA A 472 -2.89 -12.25 -15.53
C ALA A 472 -3.96 -12.53 -16.61
N ASP A 473 -5.21 -12.15 -16.37
CA ASP A 473 -6.28 -12.29 -17.37
C ASP A 473 -6.11 -11.30 -18.52
N MET A 474 -5.75 -10.04 -18.21
CA MET A 474 -5.46 -9.03 -19.22
C MET A 474 -4.28 -9.45 -20.11
N TYR A 475 -3.23 -10.05 -19.52
CA TYR A 475 -2.05 -10.53 -20.22
C TYR A 475 -2.35 -11.63 -21.25
N GLN A 476 -3.42 -12.39 -21.05
CA GLN A 476 -3.86 -13.42 -22.00
C GLN A 476 -4.54 -12.83 -23.25
N VAL A 477 -5.20 -11.67 -23.10
CA VAL A 477 -6.07 -11.11 -24.15
C VAL A 477 -5.52 -9.86 -24.84
N ASP A 478 -4.61 -9.12 -24.20
CA ASP A 478 -3.96 -7.94 -24.76
C ASP A 478 -2.50 -8.25 -25.13
N PRO A 479 -2.21 -8.52 -26.43
CA PRO A 479 -0.89 -8.99 -26.85
C PRO A 479 0.22 -7.96 -26.60
N ARG A 480 -0.12 -6.67 -26.46
CA ARG A 480 0.87 -5.60 -26.21
C ARG A 480 1.53 -5.71 -24.86
N LEU A 481 0.85 -6.33 -23.88
CA LEU A 481 1.39 -6.47 -22.53
C LEU A 481 2.67 -7.30 -22.51
N LYS A 482 2.87 -8.17 -23.51
CA LYS A 482 4.12 -8.92 -23.71
C LYS A 482 5.31 -8.00 -24.02
N ASP A 483 5.06 -6.89 -24.71
CA ASP A 483 6.08 -5.93 -25.12
C ASP A 483 6.21 -4.75 -24.13
N TRP A 484 5.33 -4.67 -23.13
CA TRP A 484 5.25 -3.59 -22.14
C TRP A 484 5.54 -4.11 -20.72
N PRO A 485 6.79 -4.49 -20.41
CA PRO A 485 7.14 -5.11 -19.13
C PRO A 485 6.91 -4.20 -17.91
N TRP A 486 6.76 -2.89 -18.13
CA TRP A 486 6.42 -1.89 -17.12
C TRP A 486 4.92 -1.86 -16.77
N TRP A 487 4.08 -2.59 -17.48
CA TRP A 487 2.66 -2.68 -17.15
C TRP A 487 2.47 -3.64 -15.98
N LYS A 488 2.06 -3.11 -14.81
CA LYS A 488 1.94 -3.89 -13.56
C LYS A 488 0.51 -4.05 -13.05
N TRP A 489 -0.48 -3.74 -13.89
CA TRP A 489 -1.85 -3.51 -13.41
C TRP A 489 -2.92 -4.41 -14.02
N GLY A 490 -3.78 -4.93 -13.16
CA GLY A 490 -5.14 -5.32 -13.43
C GLY A 490 -6.07 -4.11 -13.35
N GLN A 491 -7.36 -4.38 -13.28
CA GLN A 491 -8.42 -3.38 -13.35
C GLN A 491 -9.44 -3.59 -12.25
N GLY A 492 -9.90 -2.49 -11.66
CA GLY A 492 -11.12 -2.39 -10.87
C GLY A 492 -12.20 -1.64 -11.64
N LEU A 493 -13.00 -0.82 -10.96
CA LEU A 493 -13.98 0.07 -11.63
C LEU A 493 -13.31 1.37 -12.04
N MET A 494 -12.69 1.36 -13.23
CA MET A 494 -11.95 2.49 -13.80
C MET A 494 -10.73 2.95 -12.95
N TRP A 495 -10.23 2.09 -12.08
CA TRP A 495 -8.96 2.23 -11.35
C TRP A 495 -8.03 1.08 -11.74
N ARG A 496 -6.75 1.37 -11.94
CA ARG A 496 -5.72 0.35 -12.18
C ARG A 496 -5.30 -0.25 -10.85
N ILE A 497 -5.31 -1.56 -10.69
CA ILE A 497 -4.94 -2.23 -9.44
C ILE A 497 -3.55 -2.82 -9.60
N TRP A 498 -2.64 -2.58 -8.65
CA TRP A 498 -1.30 -3.18 -8.67
C TRP A 498 -1.41 -4.64 -8.23
N ASP A 499 -1.39 -5.56 -9.20
CA ASP A 499 -1.59 -7.00 -8.97
C ASP A 499 -0.69 -7.89 -9.85
N SER A 500 0.27 -7.32 -10.59
CA SER A 500 1.24 -8.17 -11.30
C SER A 500 2.09 -8.97 -10.29
N PRO A 501 2.56 -10.18 -10.66
CA PRO A 501 3.29 -11.06 -9.73
C PRO A 501 4.57 -10.46 -9.15
N ASP A 502 5.15 -9.46 -9.80
CA ASP A 502 6.46 -8.89 -9.52
C ASP A 502 6.42 -7.50 -8.82
N ILE A 503 5.24 -7.04 -8.39
CA ILE A 503 5.13 -5.78 -7.63
C ILE A 503 5.87 -5.84 -6.28
N LEU A 504 6.34 -4.68 -5.82
CA LEU A 504 6.92 -4.53 -4.48
C LEU A 504 5.84 -4.62 -3.38
N PRO A 505 6.10 -5.06 -2.12
CA PRO A 505 5.07 -5.29 -1.13
C PRO A 505 4.45 -3.97 -0.67
N GLU A 506 5.17 -2.86 -0.86
CA GLU A 506 4.65 -1.50 -0.73
C GLU A 506 3.42 -1.28 -1.61
N PHE A 507 3.35 -1.89 -2.80
CA PHE A 507 2.15 -1.80 -3.65
C PHE A 507 0.97 -2.67 -3.16
N LYS A 508 1.06 -3.33 -2.01
CA LYS A 508 -0.06 -4.12 -1.49
C LYS A 508 -1.30 -3.25 -1.31
N GLY A 509 -2.35 -3.61 -2.04
CA GLY A 509 -3.63 -2.87 -2.05
C GLY A 509 -3.52 -1.51 -2.72
N ALA A 510 -2.42 -1.22 -3.41
CA ALA A 510 -2.24 0.02 -4.14
C ALA A 510 -3.08 0.01 -5.42
N TYR A 511 -3.54 1.20 -5.80
CA TYR A 511 -4.29 1.42 -7.01
C TYR A 511 -3.99 2.81 -7.57
N THR A 512 -4.15 2.97 -8.87
CA THR A 512 -3.73 4.17 -9.59
C THR A 512 -4.77 4.61 -10.62
N ALA A 513 -5.11 5.89 -10.61
CA ALA A 513 -5.74 6.54 -11.76
C ALA A 513 -4.65 6.95 -12.74
N THR A 514 -4.75 6.55 -14.01
CA THR A 514 -3.72 6.80 -15.03
C THR A 514 -4.28 7.63 -16.19
N GLY A 515 -3.55 8.67 -16.59
CA GLY A 515 -3.84 9.51 -17.75
C GLY A 515 -2.70 9.54 -18.76
N ASN A 516 -3.04 9.76 -20.04
CA ASN A 516 -2.05 9.96 -21.08
C ASN A 516 -1.15 11.18 -20.78
N ALA A 517 0.07 11.16 -21.32
CA ALA A 517 1.13 12.14 -21.10
C ALA A 517 1.75 12.18 -19.68
N GLY A 518 1.31 11.32 -18.76
CA GLY A 518 1.88 11.23 -17.42
C GLY A 518 1.03 11.97 -16.39
N GLN A 519 -0.19 11.48 -16.18
CA GLN A 519 -1.07 11.91 -15.10
C GLN A 519 -1.32 10.70 -14.20
N TYR A 520 -1.02 10.83 -12.91
CA TYR A 520 -1.15 9.73 -11.97
C TYR A 520 -1.71 10.23 -10.65
N ILE A 521 -2.66 9.48 -10.12
CA ILE A 521 -3.04 9.51 -8.70
C ILE A 521 -2.83 8.09 -8.21
N THR A 522 -1.73 7.83 -7.53
CA THR A 522 -1.42 6.51 -6.97
C THR A 522 -1.65 6.55 -5.48
N VAL A 523 -2.51 5.65 -5.00
CA VAL A 523 -2.83 5.47 -3.59
C VAL A 523 -2.15 4.19 -3.12
N ILE A 524 -1.41 4.28 -2.01
CA ILE A 524 -0.57 3.21 -1.48
C ILE A 524 -0.94 2.99 -0.01
N PRO A 525 -2.02 2.22 0.27
CA PRO A 525 -2.52 2.06 1.64
C PRO A 525 -1.51 1.47 2.61
N SER A 526 -0.67 0.53 2.17
CA SER A 526 0.34 -0.13 3.01
C SER A 526 1.38 0.83 3.61
N MET A 527 1.56 2.00 2.98
CA MET A 527 2.52 3.02 3.37
C MET A 527 1.85 4.30 3.87
N ASP A 528 0.52 4.37 3.79
CA ASP A 528 -0.27 5.60 3.95
C ASP A 528 0.15 6.74 3.02
N ILE A 529 0.45 6.42 1.75
CA ILE A 529 0.96 7.40 0.79
C ILE A 529 -0.03 7.66 -0.33
N VAL A 530 -0.07 8.92 -0.76
CA VAL A 530 -0.63 9.33 -2.05
C VAL A 530 0.47 9.99 -2.87
N VAL A 531 0.62 9.57 -4.12
CA VAL A 531 1.47 10.24 -5.12
C VAL A 531 0.57 10.81 -6.21
N ALA A 532 0.50 12.13 -6.30
CA ALA A 532 -0.09 12.84 -7.42
C ALA A 532 1.03 13.34 -8.34
N LEU A 533 1.08 12.88 -9.58
CA LEU A 533 2.01 13.35 -10.60
C LEU A 533 1.23 13.86 -11.79
N LYS A 534 1.63 15.03 -12.30
CA LYS A 534 0.95 15.69 -13.41
C LYS A 534 1.95 16.23 -14.42
N THR A 535 1.59 16.13 -15.69
CA THR A 535 2.37 16.66 -16.80
C THR A 535 1.51 17.46 -17.76
N LYS A 536 1.73 18.76 -17.88
CA LYS A 536 1.00 19.58 -18.85
C LYS A 536 1.53 19.30 -20.27
N ALA A 537 0.86 18.42 -20.99
CA ALA A 537 1.26 17.93 -22.31
C ALA A 537 1.43 19.04 -23.37
N VAL A 538 0.71 20.15 -23.24
CA VAL A 538 0.82 21.32 -24.13
C VAL A 538 2.22 21.94 -24.11
N TYR A 539 3.02 21.71 -23.07
CA TYR A 539 4.43 22.12 -23.01
C TYR A 539 5.38 21.16 -23.75
N GLY A 540 4.86 20.19 -24.52
CA GLY A 540 5.67 19.19 -25.21
C GLY A 540 6.33 18.18 -24.26
N ARG A 541 5.87 18.09 -23.02
CA ARG A 541 6.41 17.21 -21.98
C ARG A 541 5.59 15.93 -21.83
N ARG A 542 6.26 14.85 -21.42
CA ARG A 542 5.64 13.56 -21.11
C ARG A 542 6.41 12.83 -20.02
N THR A 543 5.74 12.44 -18.96
CA THR A 543 6.25 11.39 -18.07
C THR A 543 5.80 10.04 -18.60
N ASN A 544 6.76 9.24 -19.07
CA ASN A 544 6.49 7.85 -19.46
C ASN A 544 6.26 6.98 -18.22
N LYS A 545 5.60 5.83 -18.40
CA LYS A 545 5.18 4.99 -17.27
C LYS A 545 6.36 4.36 -16.55
N GLU A 546 7.39 3.96 -17.28
CA GLU A 546 8.66 3.42 -16.78
C GLU A 546 9.38 4.44 -15.88
N VAL A 547 9.35 5.70 -16.30
CA VAL A 547 9.94 6.82 -15.55
C VAL A 547 9.14 7.08 -14.27
N TYR A 548 7.82 7.00 -14.34
CA TYR A 548 6.97 7.12 -13.15
C TYR A 548 7.17 5.95 -12.17
N GLU A 549 7.22 4.72 -12.67
CA GLU A 549 7.47 3.53 -11.85
C GLU A 549 8.85 3.64 -11.15
N LYS A 550 9.88 4.07 -11.88
CA LYS A 550 11.20 4.33 -11.30
C LYS A 550 11.19 5.46 -10.27
N PHE A 551 10.35 6.49 -10.44
CA PHE A 551 10.13 7.52 -9.41
C PHE A 551 9.55 6.89 -8.14
N LEU A 552 8.54 6.02 -8.25
CA LEU A 552 7.94 5.32 -7.10
C LEU A 552 8.96 4.41 -6.40
N TYR A 553 9.80 3.71 -7.16
CA TYR A 553 10.84 2.85 -6.57
C TYR A 553 11.90 3.65 -5.82
N GLN A 554 12.33 4.79 -6.35
CA GLN A 554 13.24 5.70 -5.65
C GLN A 554 12.59 6.34 -4.43
N LEU A 555 11.28 6.66 -4.50
CA LEU A 555 10.52 7.07 -3.33
C LEU A 555 10.57 5.97 -2.27
N PHE A 556 10.30 4.71 -2.61
CA PHE A 556 10.34 3.63 -1.63
C PHE A 556 11.75 3.39 -1.08
N ASP A 557 12.78 3.49 -1.92
CA ASP A 557 14.18 3.43 -1.44
C ASP A 557 14.52 4.59 -0.49
N ALA A 558 13.82 5.73 -0.60
CA ALA A 558 13.97 6.84 0.34
C ALA A 558 13.39 6.54 1.74
N ARG A 559 12.61 5.46 1.92
CA ARG A 559 12.21 4.93 3.22
C ARG A 559 13.42 4.24 3.88
N LYS A 560 13.71 4.58 5.14
CA LYS A 560 14.79 4.00 5.96
C LYS A 560 14.40 2.65 6.56
#